data_AF-A0A0G0QRG6-F1
#
_entry.id   AF-A0A0G0QRG6-F1
#
_cell.length_a   1.000
_cell.length_b   1.000
_cell.length_c   1.000
_cell.angle_alpha   90.00
_cell.angle_beta   90.00
_cell.angle_gamma   90.00
#
_symmetry.space_group_name_H-M   'P 1'
#
loop_
_entity.id
_entity.type
_entity.pdbx_description
1 polymer ?
#
loop_
_entity_poly.entity_id
_entity_poly.type
_entity_poly.pdbx_seq_one_letter_code
_entity_poly.pdbx_strand_id
1 'polypeptide(L)'
;MFLEDESTHAVVISLEKERMDRRLREVFQNVRLRFERFSPMLQEHFRLLLKEQQTFEDEVECASLTHSVDLMDSERRLDVMDWLHIQQASLFTDIGKTGPIDAVQEQKELIAKIYGSSKSLPGNPRDFTLYDFFDINKELKLEGEEHFKLLEAMGIAPNTNMRTFFNLHAGWTYGLLQNETEISQEVKVLASLHHILEGVNPDGLVDLSSEILMIPSLGRPLERKEIWTVLFDKYQAQRAPHRGNQTHQAAIAWLRRFVNEPDLINKRGVQLQPYPEWLHSLLNTCITELDEGFKKSQENERALAVNE
;
A
#
# COMPACT_ATOMS: atom_id res chain seq x y z
N MET A 1 26.67 40.80 -0.75
CA MET A 1 26.84 39.79 0.31
C MET A 1 25.49 39.65 0.97
N PHE A 2 24.61 38.82 0.38
CA PHE A 2 23.25 38.62 0.87
C PHE A 2 23.32 37.62 2.01
N LEU A 3 23.30 38.13 3.24
CA LEU A 3 22.90 37.37 4.42
C LEU A 3 21.36 37.28 4.41
N GLU A 4 20.81 36.72 3.34
CA GLU A 4 19.44 36.24 3.36
C GLU A 4 19.49 34.78 3.83
N ASP A 5 19.20 34.62 5.12
CA ASP A 5 17.98 33.92 5.51
C ASP A 5 18.04 32.44 5.97
N GLU A 6 19.09 32.07 6.72
CA GLU A 6 19.08 30.83 7.50
C GLU A 6 17.91 30.77 8.51
N SER A 7 17.48 31.94 9.04
CA SER A 7 16.38 32.02 10.00
C SER A 7 15.01 31.72 9.40
N THR A 8 14.69 32.23 8.20
CA THR A 8 13.38 31.92 7.59
C THR A 8 13.39 30.51 7.01
N HIS A 9 14.52 29.99 6.53
CA HIS A 9 14.58 28.59 6.09
C HIS A 9 14.26 27.63 7.24
N ALA A 10 14.82 27.87 8.43
CA ALA A 10 14.49 27.09 9.63
C ALA A 10 13.02 27.23 10.06
N VAL A 11 12.45 28.44 9.98
CA VAL A 11 11.03 28.69 10.30
C VAL A 11 10.10 28.00 9.31
N VAL A 12 10.40 28.03 8.01
CA VAL A 12 9.59 27.37 6.96
C VAL A 12 9.60 25.84 7.13
N ILE A 13 10.78 25.24 7.36
CA ILE A 13 10.90 23.80 7.63
C ILE A 13 10.07 23.41 8.87
N SER A 14 10.11 24.25 9.92
CA SER A 14 9.33 24.02 11.14
C SER A 14 7.82 24.07 10.90
N LEU A 15 7.34 24.98 10.05
CA LEU A 15 5.91 25.11 9.73
C LEU A 15 5.39 23.96 8.86
N GLU A 16 6.19 23.53 7.87
CA GLU A 16 5.84 22.40 7.02
C GLU A 16 5.74 21.11 7.82
N LYS A 17 6.73 20.84 8.69
CA LYS A 17 6.71 19.70 9.59
C LYS A 17 5.48 19.71 10.50
N GLU A 18 5.14 20.85 11.10
CA GLU A 18 3.97 20.94 11.98
C GLU A 18 2.65 20.72 11.22
N ARG A 19 2.57 21.20 9.97
CA ARG A 19 1.41 20.93 9.10
C ARG A 19 1.28 19.44 8.80
N MET A 20 2.39 18.78 8.47
CA MET A 20 2.43 17.34 8.19
C MET A 20 2.05 16.53 9.42
N ASP A 21 2.66 16.83 10.58
CA ASP A 21 2.36 16.14 11.83
C ASP A 21 0.89 16.32 12.23
N ARG A 22 0.28 17.48 11.97
CA ARG A 22 -1.16 17.69 12.18
C ARG A 22 -2.02 16.76 11.30
N ARG A 23 -1.70 16.66 10.01
CA ARG A 23 -2.42 15.77 9.09
C ARG A 23 -2.28 14.30 9.50
N LEU A 24 -1.07 13.88 9.87
CA LEU A 24 -0.80 12.51 10.33
C LEU A 24 -1.59 12.20 11.61
N ARG A 25 -1.59 13.13 12.58
CA ARG A 25 -2.40 12.97 13.82
C ARG A 25 -3.88 12.79 13.51
N GLU A 26 -4.45 13.62 12.65
CA GLU A 26 -5.86 13.54 12.25
C GLU A 26 -6.19 12.17 11.62
N VAL A 27 -5.40 11.74 10.64
CA VAL A 27 -5.60 10.48 9.93
C VAL A 27 -5.49 9.28 10.88
N PHE A 28 -4.43 9.21 11.69
CA PHE A 28 -4.25 8.07 12.62
C PHE A 28 -5.29 8.05 13.73
N GLN A 29 -5.75 9.22 14.19
CA GLN A 29 -6.81 9.30 15.19
C GLN A 29 -8.14 8.73 14.67
N ASN A 30 -8.44 8.90 13.38
CA ASN A 30 -9.65 8.32 12.76
C ASN A 30 -9.67 6.78 12.82
N VAL A 31 -8.50 6.14 12.83
CA VAL A 31 -8.37 4.68 13.00
C VAL A 31 -7.93 4.27 14.41
N ARG A 32 -8.14 5.15 15.40
CA ARG A 32 -7.87 4.91 16.84
C ARG A 32 -6.39 4.63 17.17
N LEU A 33 -5.47 5.13 16.35
CA LEU A 33 -4.02 5.14 16.63
C LEU A 33 -3.57 6.56 17.01
N ARG A 34 -2.43 6.65 17.70
CA ARG A 34 -1.82 7.93 18.08
C ARG A 34 -0.45 8.04 17.44
N PHE A 35 -0.34 8.89 16.42
CA PHE A 35 0.87 9.05 15.62
C PHE A 35 2.11 9.36 16.48
N GLU A 36 1.95 10.13 17.55
CA GLU A 36 3.04 10.55 18.43
C GLU A 36 3.61 9.42 19.29
N ARG A 37 2.91 8.28 19.36
CA ARG A 37 3.38 7.10 20.09
C ARG A 37 4.16 6.13 19.22
N PHE A 38 4.15 6.30 17.89
CA PHE A 38 5.03 5.54 17.01
C PHE A 38 6.49 5.90 17.26
N SER A 39 7.39 4.98 16.97
CA SER A 39 8.82 5.28 17.08
C SER A 39 9.20 6.51 16.23
N PRO A 40 10.23 7.27 16.61
CA PRO A 40 10.71 8.40 15.81
C PRO A 40 11.06 8.00 14.37
N MET A 41 11.55 6.77 14.18
CA MET A 41 11.83 6.19 12.88
C MET A 41 10.54 6.08 12.05
N LEU A 42 9.51 5.40 12.55
CA LEU A 42 8.27 5.23 11.81
C LEU A 42 7.58 6.57 11.51
N GLN A 43 7.63 7.52 12.45
CA GLN A 43 7.13 8.87 12.20
C GLN A 43 7.84 9.54 11.01
N GLU A 44 9.14 9.35 10.87
CA GLU A 44 9.90 9.92 9.75
C GLU A 44 9.54 9.29 8.40
N HIS A 45 9.35 7.96 8.37
CA HIS A 45 8.85 7.28 7.19
C HIS A 45 7.46 7.81 6.77
N PHE A 46 6.55 8.07 7.72
CA PHE A 46 5.25 8.66 7.40
C PHE A 46 5.34 10.10 6.91
N ARG A 47 6.27 10.91 7.44
CA ARG A 47 6.53 12.24 6.90
C ARG A 47 7.00 12.14 5.46
N LEU A 48 7.95 11.24 5.18
CA LEU A 48 8.44 11.06 3.81
C LEU A 48 7.33 10.58 2.86
N LEU A 49 6.50 9.62 3.30
CA LEU A 49 5.36 9.15 2.52
C LEU A 49 4.33 10.25 2.24
N LEU A 50 4.06 11.12 3.24
CA LEU A 50 3.15 12.26 3.08
C LEU A 50 3.72 13.33 2.13
N LYS A 51 5.04 13.49 2.04
CA LYS A 51 5.65 14.36 1.01
C LYS A 51 5.29 13.85 -0.40
N GLU A 52 5.29 12.54 -0.58
CA GLU A 52 4.75 11.84 -1.77
C GLU A 52 3.21 11.77 -1.72
N GLN A 53 2.55 12.92 -1.57
CA GLN A 53 1.12 13.10 -1.24
C GLN A 53 0.17 12.09 -1.88
N GLN A 54 0.36 11.76 -3.16
CA GLN A 54 -0.50 10.82 -3.89
C GLN A 54 -0.51 9.41 -3.28
N THR A 55 0.64 8.92 -2.81
CA THR A 55 0.74 7.59 -2.20
C THR A 55 0.07 7.58 -0.84
N PHE A 56 0.29 8.60 -0.02
CA PHE A 56 -0.34 8.68 1.29
C PHE A 56 -1.87 8.83 1.20
N GLU A 57 -2.38 9.66 0.29
CA GLU A 57 -3.82 9.84 0.13
C GLU A 57 -4.50 8.59 -0.45
N ASP A 58 -3.82 7.79 -1.30
CA ASP A 58 -4.32 6.47 -1.71
C ASP A 58 -4.60 5.58 -0.50
N GLU A 59 -3.74 5.60 0.52
CA GLU A 59 -3.89 4.79 1.73
C GLU A 59 -5.01 5.29 2.67
N VAL A 60 -5.18 6.60 2.76
CA VAL A 60 -6.30 7.22 3.48
C VAL A 60 -7.64 6.83 2.85
N GLU A 61 -7.71 6.88 1.52
CA GLU A 61 -8.90 6.45 0.77
C GLU A 61 -9.14 4.94 0.92
N CYS A 62 -8.09 4.11 0.81
CA CYS A 62 -8.17 2.67 1.07
C CYS A 62 -8.77 2.36 2.45
N ALA A 63 -8.29 3.01 3.51
CA ALA A 63 -8.81 2.81 4.86
C ALA A 63 -10.31 3.19 4.95
N SER A 64 -10.72 4.22 4.22
CA SER A 64 -12.11 4.72 4.20
C SER A 64 -13.09 3.79 3.46
N LEU A 65 -12.61 2.94 2.55
CA LEU A 65 -13.46 1.99 1.80
C LEU A 65 -14.21 1.01 2.69
N THR A 66 -13.68 0.73 3.89
CA THR A 66 -14.34 -0.10 4.89
C THR A 66 -15.74 0.40 5.26
N HIS A 67 -15.97 1.72 5.24
CA HIS A 67 -17.28 2.32 5.51
C HIS A 67 -18.31 2.03 4.40
N SER A 68 -17.89 1.99 3.14
CA SER A 68 -18.77 1.64 2.02
C SER A 68 -19.22 0.18 2.09
N VAL A 69 -18.45 -0.66 2.77
CA VAL A 69 -18.68 -2.10 2.89
C VAL A 69 -19.47 -2.45 4.16
N ASP A 70 -19.44 -1.59 5.18
CA ASP A 70 -20.26 -1.73 6.40
C ASP A 70 -21.77 -1.48 6.17
N LEU A 71 -22.21 -1.19 4.94
CA LEU A 71 -23.64 -1.15 4.58
C LEU A 71 -24.17 -2.51 4.06
N MET A 72 -23.36 -3.56 4.13
CA MET A 72 -23.74 -4.92 3.74
C MET A 72 -24.71 -5.59 4.72
N ASP A 73 -25.26 -6.72 4.28
CA ASP A 73 -26.06 -7.61 5.10
C ASP A 73 -25.30 -8.01 6.37
N SER A 74 -25.94 -7.85 7.54
CA SER A 74 -25.36 -8.08 8.86
C SER A 74 -24.81 -9.50 9.05
N GLU A 75 -25.36 -10.49 8.36
CA GLU A 75 -24.91 -11.88 8.45
C GLU A 75 -23.58 -12.14 7.73
N ARG A 76 -23.14 -11.22 6.86
CA ARG A 76 -21.91 -11.35 6.05
C ARG A 76 -20.80 -10.38 6.47
N ARG A 77 -21.07 -9.56 7.48
CA ARG A 77 -20.12 -8.56 7.97
C ARG A 77 -18.99 -9.25 8.73
N LEU A 78 -17.78 -8.72 8.53
CA LEU A 78 -16.71 -8.96 9.48
C LEU A 78 -17.07 -8.34 10.83
N ASP A 79 -16.44 -8.85 11.88
CA ASP A 79 -16.57 -8.23 13.18
C ASP A 79 -15.95 -6.82 13.17
N VAL A 80 -16.34 -6.02 14.15
CA VAL A 80 -15.91 -4.61 14.26
C VAL A 80 -14.40 -4.49 14.43
N MET A 81 -13.74 -5.47 15.06
CA MET A 81 -12.30 -5.46 15.27
C MET A 81 -11.55 -5.82 13.99
N ASP A 82 -12.02 -6.77 13.20
CA ASP A 82 -11.48 -7.10 11.89
C ASP A 82 -11.56 -5.89 10.94
N TRP A 83 -12.69 -5.17 10.92
CA TRP A 83 -12.77 -3.94 10.15
C TRP A 83 -11.79 -2.88 10.63
N LEU A 84 -11.66 -2.70 11.96
CA LEU A 84 -10.67 -1.78 12.52
C LEU A 84 -9.24 -2.18 12.14
N HIS A 85 -8.90 -3.47 12.15
CA HIS A 85 -7.59 -3.96 11.74
C HIS A 85 -7.33 -3.71 10.25
N ILE A 86 -8.33 -3.90 9.39
CA ILE A 86 -8.21 -3.59 7.95
C ILE A 86 -8.00 -2.08 7.75
N GLN A 87 -8.79 -1.23 8.42
CA GLN A 87 -8.62 0.24 8.37
C GLN A 87 -7.22 0.66 8.78
N GLN A 88 -6.74 0.13 9.90
CA GLN A 88 -5.40 0.42 10.39
C GLN A 88 -4.34 -0.08 9.41
N ALA A 89 -4.45 -1.32 8.95
CA ALA A 89 -3.49 -1.94 8.04
C ALA A 89 -3.36 -1.19 6.70
N SER A 90 -4.47 -0.71 6.14
CA SER A 90 -4.47 0.10 4.92
C SER A 90 -3.61 1.36 5.04
N LEU A 91 -3.49 1.97 6.22
CA LEU A 91 -2.60 3.13 6.37
C LEU A 91 -1.11 2.79 6.33
N PHE A 92 -0.75 1.51 6.44
CA PHE A 92 0.64 1.05 6.49
C PHE A 92 1.08 0.25 5.26
N THR A 93 0.19 -0.16 4.37
CA THR A 93 0.53 -1.08 3.26
C THR A 93 1.73 -0.58 2.45
N ASP A 94 1.71 0.70 2.07
CA ASP A 94 2.77 1.35 1.29
C ASP A 94 3.86 2.06 2.09
N ILE A 95 3.92 1.93 3.43
CA ILE A 95 4.96 2.64 4.20
C ILE A 95 6.37 2.20 3.78
N GLY A 96 6.54 0.95 3.36
CA GLY A 96 7.80 0.44 2.80
C GLY A 96 8.26 1.16 1.53
N LYS A 97 7.41 1.92 0.82
CA LYS A 97 7.83 2.74 -0.35
C LYS A 97 8.77 3.89 0.02
N THR A 98 9.09 4.03 1.30
CA THR A 98 10.10 4.95 1.83
C THR A 98 11.41 4.26 2.21
N GLY A 99 11.54 2.96 1.94
CA GLY A 99 12.76 2.16 2.12
C GLY A 99 12.81 1.32 3.40
N PRO A 100 13.85 0.48 3.55
CA PRO A 100 14.03 -0.39 4.71
C PRO A 100 14.38 0.40 5.98
N ILE A 101 14.27 -0.28 7.12
CA ILE A 101 14.51 0.28 8.46
C ILE A 101 15.91 0.86 8.64
N ASP A 102 16.92 0.29 7.99
CA ASP A 102 18.34 0.62 8.09
C ASP A 102 18.83 1.56 6.99
N ALA A 103 17.96 2.00 6.08
CA ALA A 103 18.32 2.98 5.05
C ALA A 103 18.73 4.33 5.67
N VAL A 104 19.78 4.95 5.13
CA VAL A 104 20.12 6.35 5.43
C VAL A 104 19.14 7.31 4.75
N GLN A 105 19.16 8.58 5.14
CA GLN A 105 18.17 9.56 4.67
C GLN A 105 18.16 9.69 3.13
N GLU A 106 19.34 9.74 2.51
CA GLU A 106 19.51 9.85 1.06
C GLU A 106 18.93 8.62 0.33
N GLN A 107 19.06 7.43 0.92
CA GLN A 107 18.47 6.20 0.39
C GLN A 107 16.94 6.23 0.48
N LYS A 108 16.40 6.67 1.62
CA LYS A 108 14.93 6.78 1.80
C LYS A 108 14.32 7.74 0.78
N GLU A 109 14.94 8.90 0.61
CA GLU A 109 14.50 9.92 -0.36
C GLU A 109 14.58 9.40 -1.80
N LEU A 110 15.66 8.70 -2.17
CA LEU A 110 15.77 8.08 -3.48
C LEU A 110 14.68 7.02 -3.71
N ILE A 111 14.44 6.14 -2.73
CA ILE A 111 13.41 5.10 -2.84
C ILE A 111 12.02 5.74 -2.99
N ALA A 112 11.69 6.72 -2.15
CA ALA A 112 10.43 7.44 -2.21
C ALA A 112 10.22 8.08 -3.60
N LYS A 113 11.25 8.73 -4.15
CA LYS A 113 11.22 9.30 -5.51
C LYS A 113 11.01 8.25 -6.59
N ILE A 114 11.65 7.08 -6.49
CA ILE A 114 11.47 5.98 -7.45
C ILE A 114 10.01 5.51 -7.48
N TYR A 115 9.41 5.28 -6.31
CA TYR A 115 8.01 4.85 -6.22
C TYR A 115 7.04 5.95 -6.67
N GLY A 116 7.27 7.21 -6.26
CA GLY A 116 6.49 8.37 -6.70
C GLY A 116 6.53 8.57 -8.22
N SER A 117 7.63 8.17 -8.86
CA SER A 117 7.84 8.24 -10.31
C SER A 117 7.42 6.98 -11.09
N SER A 118 6.71 6.03 -10.47
CA SER A 118 6.39 4.73 -11.09
C SER A 118 5.63 4.82 -12.43
N LYS A 119 4.89 5.91 -12.68
CA LYS A 119 4.15 6.15 -13.93
C LYS A 119 5.04 6.47 -15.13
N SER A 120 6.32 6.74 -14.93
CA SER A 120 7.29 6.99 -15.99
C SER A 120 7.56 5.75 -16.85
N LEU A 121 7.19 4.55 -16.37
CA LEU A 121 7.34 3.31 -17.12
C LEU A 121 6.25 3.18 -18.19
N PRO A 122 6.60 3.07 -19.48
CA PRO A 122 5.63 3.03 -20.58
C PRO A 122 4.94 1.66 -20.77
N GLY A 123 5.14 0.70 -19.85
CA GLY A 123 4.68 -0.66 -20.02
C GLY A 123 4.72 -1.49 -18.75
N ASN A 124 4.79 -2.82 -18.90
CA ASN A 124 4.84 -3.73 -17.77
C ASN A 124 6.18 -3.54 -17.03
N PRO A 125 6.19 -3.32 -15.70
CA PRO A 125 7.41 -3.19 -14.92
C PRO A 125 8.38 -4.37 -15.07
N ARG A 126 7.90 -5.54 -15.49
CA ARG A 126 8.74 -6.70 -15.81
C ARG A 126 9.61 -6.56 -17.05
N ASP A 127 9.32 -5.61 -17.92
CA ASP A 127 10.08 -5.41 -19.15
C ASP A 127 11.23 -4.41 -18.96
N PHE A 128 11.39 -3.86 -17.75
CA PHE A 128 12.37 -2.81 -17.44
C PHE A 128 13.19 -3.18 -16.20
N THR A 129 14.46 -2.82 -16.24
CA THR A 129 15.37 -2.83 -15.08
C THR A 129 15.39 -1.45 -14.40
N LEU A 130 15.99 -1.36 -13.21
CA LEU A 130 16.29 -0.07 -12.57
C LEU A 130 17.15 0.83 -13.47
N TYR A 131 18.08 0.23 -14.21
CA TYR A 131 18.87 0.94 -15.21
C TYR A 131 17.99 1.60 -16.28
N ASP A 132 17.08 0.84 -16.89
CA ASP A 132 16.15 1.38 -17.88
C ASP A 132 15.25 2.47 -17.30
N PHE A 133 14.79 2.28 -16.05
CA PHE A 133 13.96 3.25 -15.36
C PHE A 133 14.64 4.60 -15.18
N PHE A 134 15.90 4.63 -14.73
CA PHE A 134 16.65 5.88 -14.63
C PHE A 134 16.97 6.50 -16.00
N ASP A 135 17.20 5.69 -17.04
CA ASP A 135 17.44 6.24 -18.38
C ASP A 135 16.20 6.93 -18.97
N ILE A 136 15.00 6.39 -18.68
CA ILE A 136 13.71 6.95 -19.10
C ILE A 136 13.30 8.15 -18.25
N ASN A 137 13.61 8.12 -16.94
CA ASN A 137 13.23 9.17 -16.01
C ASN A 137 14.24 10.32 -16.01
N LYS A 138 13.92 11.40 -16.74
CA LYS A 138 14.79 12.57 -16.90
C LYS A 138 15.25 13.21 -15.58
N GLU A 139 14.41 13.18 -14.55
CA GLU A 139 14.75 13.75 -13.24
C GLU A 139 15.82 12.92 -12.55
N LEU A 140 15.68 11.60 -12.55
CA LEU A 140 16.60 10.68 -11.88
C LEU A 140 17.86 10.36 -12.71
N LYS A 141 17.81 10.62 -14.02
CA LYS A 141 18.91 10.37 -14.96
C LYS A 141 20.19 11.15 -14.65
N LEU A 142 20.05 12.41 -14.20
CA LEU A 142 21.18 13.33 -14.05
C LEU A 142 22.17 12.90 -12.96
N GLU A 143 21.73 12.06 -12.01
CA GLU A 143 22.50 11.61 -10.84
C GLU A 143 22.63 10.07 -10.79
N GLY A 144 22.39 9.40 -11.92
CA GLY A 144 22.25 7.94 -11.99
C GLY A 144 23.39 7.13 -11.36
N GLU A 145 24.65 7.53 -11.54
CA GLU A 145 25.80 6.81 -10.93
C GLU A 145 25.80 6.86 -9.40
N GLU A 146 25.51 8.03 -8.81
CA GLU A 146 25.42 8.18 -7.34
C GLU A 146 24.18 7.45 -6.80
N HIS A 147 23.06 7.52 -7.53
CA HIS A 147 21.86 6.76 -7.18
C HIS A 147 22.12 5.25 -7.15
N PHE A 148 22.87 4.70 -8.12
CA PHE A 148 23.21 3.27 -8.10
C PHE A 148 24.11 2.91 -6.93
N LYS A 149 25.09 3.73 -6.56
CA LYS A 149 25.91 3.48 -5.35
C LYS A 149 25.06 3.40 -4.09
N LEU A 150 24.06 4.29 -3.95
CA LEU A 150 23.13 4.27 -2.82
C LEU A 150 22.30 2.99 -2.79
N LEU A 151 21.79 2.53 -3.93
CA LEU A 151 21.00 1.31 -4.06
C LEU A 151 21.85 0.04 -3.85
N GLU A 152 23.06 -0.01 -4.41
CA GLU A 152 24.00 -1.13 -4.26
C GLU A 152 24.44 -1.31 -2.81
N ALA A 153 24.60 -0.21 -2.05
CA ALA A 153 24.87 -0.28 -0.61
C ALA A 153 23.73 -0.95 0.19
N MET A 154 22.52 -1.02 -0.35
CA MET A 154 21.39 -1.79 0.19
C MET A 154 21.25 -3.19 -0.43
N GLY A 155 22.20 -3.61 -1.27
CA GLY A 155 22.16 -4.89 -1.97
C GLY A 155 21.23 -4.91 -3.18
N ILE A 156 20.81 -3.75 -3.70
CA ILE A 156 19.92 -3.66 -4.87
C ILE A 156 20.77 -3.40 -6.11
N ALA A 157 20.86 -4.40 -6.99
CA ALA A 157 21.65 -4.29 -8.20
C ALA A 157 20.93 -3.45 -9.29
N PRO A 158 21.65 -2.68 -10.13
CA PRO A 158 21.06 -1.89 -11.23
C PRO A 158 20.26 -2.70 -12.26
N ASN A 159 20.60 -3.98 -12.43
CA ASN A 159 19.90 -4.90 -13.33
C ASN A 159 18.66 -5.54 -12.67
N THR A 160 18.32 -5.18 -11.43
CA THR A 160 17.09 -5.62 -10.77
C THR A 160 15.90 -5.16 -11.59
N ASN A 161 15.01 -6.10 -11.89
CA ASN A 161 13.78 -5.82 -12.59
C ASN A 161 12.85 -4.90 -11.78
N MET A 162 12.17 -3.94 -12.42
CA MET A 162 11.31 -2.98 -11.71
C MET A 162 10.17 -3.64 -10.94
N ARG A 163 9.62 -4.77 -11.42
CA ARG A 163 8.63 -5.54 -10.63
C ARG A 163 9.26 -6.10 -9.35
N THR A 164 10.46 -6.67 -9.44
CA THR A 164 11.17 -7.20 -8.27
C THR A 164 11.49 -6.09 -7.28
N PHE A 165 12.00 -4.96 -7.78
CA PHE A 165 12.24 -3.77 -6.95
C PHE A 165 10.96 -3.29 -6.29
N PHE A 166 9.88 -3.13 -7.06
CA PHE A 166 8.60 -2.70 -6.51
C PHE A 166 8.09 -3.66 -5.45
N ASN A 167 8.27 -4.97 -5.59
CA ASN A 167 7.83 -5.94 -4.58
C ASN A 167 8.59 -5.86 -3.25
N LEU A 168 9.76 -5.20 -3.18
CA LEU A 168 10.54 -5.06 -1.94
C LEU A 168 9.79 -4.31 -0.85
N HIS A 169 8.94 -3.33 -1.20
CA HIS A 169 8.25 -2.53 -0.19
C HIS A 169 7.36 -3.35 0.75
N ALA A 170 6.78 -4.47 0.33
CA ALA A 170 6.00 -5.30 1.25
C ALA A 170 6.87 -5.88 2.37
N GLY A 171 8.10 -6.27 2.03
CA GLY A 171 9.12 -6.70 3.01
C GLY A 171 9.60 -5.55 3.89
N TRP A 172 9.82 -4.37 3.31
CA TRP A 172 10.19 -3.18 4.07
C TRP A 172 9.07 -2.71 5.01
N THR A 173 7.81 -2.74 4.57
CA THR A 173 6.63 -2.52 5.41
C THR A 173 6.68 -3.47 6.61
N TYR A 174 6.87 -4.77 6.40
CA TYR A 174 6.96 -5.73 7.50
C TYR A 174 8.07 -5.38 8.50
N GLY A 175 9.28 -5.12 7.99
CA GLY A 175 10.45 -4.79 8.80
C GLY A 175 10.30 -3.49 9.61
N LEU A 176 9.70 -2.44 9.00
CA LEU A 176 9.42 -1.17 9.67
C LEU A 176 8.45 -1.34 10.83
N LEU A 177 7.47 -2.23 10.70
CA LEU A 177 6.42 -2.40 11.70
C LEU A 177 6.79 -3.39 12.83
N GLN A 178 7.79 -4.28 12.63
CA GLN A 178 8.09 -5.34 13.60
C GLN A 178 8.31 -4.83 15.02
N ASN A 179 9.05 -3.74 15.16
CA ASN A 179 9.45 -3.19 16.47
C ASN A 179 8.42 -2.24 17.10
N GLU A 180 7.31 -1.97 16.41
CA GLU A 180 6.30 -1.04 16.92
C GLU A 180 5.39 -1.73 17.94
N THR A 181 5.27 -1.12 19.13
CA THR A 181 4.48 -1.69 20.24
C THR A 181 3.02 -1.23 20.23
N GLU A 182 2.73 -0.09 19.62
CA GLU A 182 1.38 0.47 19.52
C GLU A 182 0.54 -0.15 18.38
N ILE A 183 1.17 -0.98 17.53
CA ILE A 183 0.53 -1.63 16.38
C ILE A 183 0.37 -3.12 16.70
N SER A 184 -0.85 -3.64 16.58
CA SER A 184 -1.12 -5.06 16.86
C SER A 184 -0.46 -5.96 15.82
N GLN A 185 -0.08 -7.19 16.21
CA GLN A 185 0.52 -8.15 15.29
C GLN A 185 -0.38 -8.41 14.06
N GLU A 186 -1.70 -8.40 14.28
CA GLU A 186 -2.71 -8.51 13.23
C GLU A 186 -2.52 -7.45 12.13
N VAL A 187 -2.42 -6.18 12.53
CA VAL A 187 -2.25 -5.05 11.60
C VAL A 187 -0.93 -5.13 10.86
N LYS A 188 0.15 -5.51 11.56
CA LYS A 188 1.48 -5.67 10.95
C LYS A 188 1.46 -6.71 9.83
N VAL A 189 0.83 -7.86 10.09
CA VAL A 189 0.70 -8.95 9.12
C VAL A 189 -0.19 -8.51 7.95
N LEU A 190 -1.38 -7.96 8.22
CA LEU A 190 -2.30 -7.50 7.18
C LEU A 190 -1.65 -6.50 6.23
N ALA A 191 -1.00 -5.47 6.78
CA ALA A 191 -0.31 -4.45 6.01
C ALA A 191 0.80 -5.05 5.14
N SER A 192 1.46 -6.12 5.58
CA SER A 192 2.56 -6.74 4.85
C SER A 192 2.12 -7.74 3.79
N LEU A 193 0.88 -8.24 3.87
CA LEU A 193 0.35 -9.26 2.96
C LEU A 193 -0.49 -8.69 1.80
N HIS A 194 -0.59 -7.37 1.64
CA HIS A 194 -1.42 -6.75 0.60
C HIS A 194 -1.00 -7.09 -0.87
N HIS A 195 0.18 -7.69 -1.05
CA HIS A 195 0.65 -8.25 -2.33
C HIS A 195 0.76 -9.79 -2.36
N ILE A 196 0.19 -10.51 -1.38
CA ILE A 196 0.33 -11.98 -1.28
C ILE A 196 -0.21 -12.71 -2.52
N LEU A 197 -1.30 -12.22 -3.11
CA LEU A 197 -1.90 -12.75 -4.34
C LEU A 197 -1.01 -12.57 -5.59
N GLU A 198 0.00 -11.70 -5.50
CA GLU A 198 1.05 -11.53 -6.51
C GLU A 198 2.32 -12.34 -6.21
N GLY A 199 2.26 -13.24 -5.22
CA GLY A 199 3.36 -14.11 -4.79
C GLY A 199 4.39 -13.44 -3.89
N VAL A 200 4.08 -12.25 -3.35
CA VAL A 200 4.96 -11.54 -2.42
C VAL A 200 4.65 -12.00 -1.00
N ASN A 201 5.56 -12.77 -0.41
CA ASN A 201 5.42 -13.34 0.93
C ASN A 201 6.59 -12.88 1.83
N PRO A 202 6.53 -11.66 2.40
CA PRO A 202 7.58 -11.13 3.27
C PRO A 202 7.95 -12.12 4.38
N ASP A 203 9.24 -12.42 4.52
CA ASP A 203 9.80 -13.32 5.55
C ASP A 203 9.07 -14.67 5.72
N GLY A 204 8.38 -15.15 4.69
CA GLY A 204 7.60 -16.38 4.78
C GLY A 204 6.41 -16.28 5.75
N LEU A 205 5.81 -15.09 5.88
CA LEU A 205 4.66 -14.82 6.75
C LEU A 205 3.50 -15.81 6.58
N VAL A 206 3.30 -16.30 5.36
CA VAL A 206 2.33 -17.34 5.05
C VAL A 206 3.07 -18.64 4.72
N ASP A 207 2.65 -19.74 5.35
CA ASP A 207 3.09 -21.08 4.95
C ASP A 207 2.37 -21.48 3.65
N LEU A 208 3.11 -21.39 2.54
CA LEU A 208 2.61 -21.74 1.20
C LEU A 208 2.70 -23.24 0.89
N SER A 209 3.29 -24.04 1.78
CA SER A 209 3.41 -25.49 1.59
C SER A 209 2.16 -26.26 2.02
N SER A 210 1.29 -25.62 2.79
CA SER A 210 0.04 -26.17 3.29
C SER A 210 -1.13 -25.86 2.35
N GLU A 211 -2.06 -26.80 2.18
CA GLU A 211 -3.33 -26.58 1.46
C GLU A 211 -4.19 -25.48 2.12
N ILE A 212 -4.08 -25.39 3.44
CA ILE A 212 -4.63 -24.33 4.26
C ILE A 212 -3.50 -23.33 4.47
N LEU A 213 -3.57 -22.18 3.80
CA LEU A 213 -2.52 -21.17 3.87
C LEU A 213 -2.47 -20.57 5.29
N MET A 214 -1.51 -21.02 6.09
CA MET A 214 -1.40 -20.65 7.51
C MET A 214 -0.56 -19.38 7.69
N ILE A 215 -0.91 -18.57 8.69
CA ILE A 215 -0.09 -17.45 9.17
C ILE A 215 0.48 -17.86 10.54
N PRO A 216 1.71 -18.40 10.62
CA PRO A 216 2.22 -19.00 11.86
C PRO A 216 2.28 -18.01 13.03
N SER A 217 2.62 -16.75 12.76
CA SER A 217 2.73 -15.70 13.79
C SER A 217 1.38 -15.34 14.44
N LEU A 218 0.26 -15.66 13.80
CA LEU A 218 -1.10 -15.47 14.32
C LEU A 218 -1.76 -16.79 14.74
N GLY A 219 -1.15 -17.93 14.43
CA GLY A 219 -1.68 -19.26 14.77
C GLY A 219 -3.00 -19.60 14.07
N ARG A 220 -3.31 -18.97 12.93
CA ARG A 220 -4.59 -19.14 12.20
C ARG A 220 -4.37 -19.14 10.68
N PRO A 221 -5.32 -19.64 9.88
CA PRO A 221 -5.26 -19.53 8.43
C PRO A 221 -5.49 -18.10 7.94
N LEU A 222 -5.15 -17.87 6.67
CA LEU A 222 -5.61 -16.75 5.86
C LEU A 222 -7.15 -16.69 5.85
N GLU A 223 -7.70 -15.52 6.10
CA GLU A 223 -9.13 -15.28 6.25
C GLU A 223 -9.57 -14.06 5.40
N ARG A 224 -10.85 -13.70 5.53
CA ARG A 224 -11.47 -12.60 4.78
C ARG A 224 -10.74 -11.27 4.94
N LYS A 225 -10.19 -10.96 6.11
CA LYS A 225 -9.52 -9.67 6.37
C LYS A 225 -8.27 -9.45 5.52
N GLU A 226 -7.42 -10.47 5.34
CA GLU A 226 -6.29 -10.38 4.41
C GLU A 226 -6.78 -10.13 2.98
N ILE A 227 -7.86 -10.82 2.58
CA ILE A 227 -8.46 -10.66 1.26
C ILE A 227 -8.99 -9.25 1.06
N TRP A 228 -9.68 -8.69 2.05
CA TRP A 228 -10.16 -7.31 2.00
C TRP A 228 -9.04 -6.29 1.88
N THR A 229 -7.97 -6.43 2.67
CA THR A 229 -6.81 -5.54 2.56
C THR A 229 -6.19 -5.57 1.15
N VAL A 230 -6.02 -6.76 0.56
CA VAL A 230 -5.53 -6.88 -0.82
C VAL A 230 -6.50 -6.26 -1.82
N LEU A 231 -7.80 -6.55 -1.71
CA LEU A 231 -8.79 -6.06 -2.66
C LEU A 231 -8.97 -4.55 -2.59
N PHE A 232 -8.87 -3.93 -1.40
CA PHE A 232 -8.94 -2.48 -1.26
C PHE A 232 -7.75 -1.78 -1.92
N ASP A 233 -6.52 -2.26 -1.68
CA ASP A 233 -5.34 -1.73 -2.37
C ASP A 233 -5.52 -1.78 -3.90
N LYS A 234 -5.90 -2.96 -4.42
CA LYS A 234 -6.07 -3.16 -5.87
C LYS A 234 -7.20 -2.33 -6.44
N TYR A 235 -8.33 -2.24 -5.73
CA TYR A 235 -9.48 -1.46 -6.12
C TYR A 235 -9.14 0.04 -6.16
N GLN A 236 -8.52 0.56 -5.11
CA GLN A 236 -8.12 1.96 -5.02
C GLN A 236 -7.11 2.31 -6.10
N ALA A 237 -6.15 1.43 -6.39
CA ALA A 237 -5.22 1.62 -7.50
C ALA A 237 -5.92 1.81 -8.86
N GLN A 238 -7.07 1.14 -9.09
CA GLN A 238 -7.87 1.34 -10.30
C GLN A 238 -8.71 2.62 -10.23
N ARG A 239 -9.26 2.96 -9.05
CA ARG A 239 -10.15 4.12 -8.85
C ARG A 239 -9.43 5.46 -8.79
N ALA A 240 -8.19 5.48 -8.29
CA ALA A 240 -7.41 6.68 -8.04
C ALA A 240 -7.24 7.52 -9.32
N PRO A 241 -7.60 8.82 -9.32
CA PRO A 241 -7.55 9.68 -10.51
C PRO A 241 -6.16 9.80 -11.13
N HIS A 242 -5.12 9.71 -10.29
CA HIS A 242 -3.73 9.79 -10.73
C HIS A 242 -3.18 8.44 -11.21
N ARG A 243 -3.92 7.34 -11.09
CA ARG A 243 -3.51 5.99 -11.53
C ARG A 243 -4.44 5.46 -12.62
N GLY A 244 -5.37 4.57 -12.27
CA GLY A 244 -6.28 3.95 -13.23
C GLY A 244 -7.42 4.87 -13.68
N ASN A 245 -7.86 5.80 -12.82
CA ASN A 245 -9.01 6.69 -13.03
C ASN A 245 -10.25 5.95 -13.58
N GLN A 246 -10.47 4.73 -13.12
CA GLN A 246 -11.56 3.88 -13.58
C GLN A 246 -12.83 4.17 -12.79
N THR A 247 -13.97 3.94 -13.45
CA THR A 247 -15.26 3.90 -12.77
C THR A 247 -15.32 2.70 -11.82
N HIS A 248 -16.27 2.70 -10.88
CA HIS A 248 -16.53 1.55 -10.01
C HIS A 248 -16.71 0.26 -10.82
N GLN A 249 -17.55 0.28 -11.86
CA GLN A 249 -17.84 -0.89 -12.69
C GLN A 249 -16.59 -1.41 -13.41
N ALA A 250 -15.74 -0.52 -13.91
CA ALA A 250 -14.49 -0.89 -14.55
C ALA A 250 -13.50 -1.48 -13.54
N ALA A 251 -13.38 -0.89 -12.34
CA ALA A 251 -12.54 -1.43 -11.27
C ALA A 251 -12.99 -2.81 -10.80
N ILE A 252 -14.30 -3.04 -10.61
CA ILE A 252 -14.85 -4.37 -10.29
C ILE A 252 -14.58 -5.37 -11.40
N ALA A 253 -14.77 -4.99 -12.67
CA ALA A 253 -14.45 -5.86 -13.80
C ALA A 253 -12.95 -6.20 -13.84
N TRP A 254 -12.09 -5.23 -13.53
CA TRP A 254 -10.65 -5.45 -13.42
C TRP A 254 -10.31 -6.44 -12.29
N LEU A 255 -10.89 -6.28 -11.09
CA LEU A 255 -10.68 -7.21 -9.97
C LEU A 255 -11.12 -8.64 -10.30
N ARG A 256 -12.27 -8.79 -10.98
CA ARG A 256 -12.74 -10.11 -11.42
C ARG A 256 -11.75 -10.74 -12.39
N ARG A 257 -11.20 -9.99 -13.32
CA ARG A 257 -10.15 -10.49 -14.22
C ARG A 257 -8.85 -10.77 -13.45
N PHE A 258 -8.52 -9.98 -12.43
CA PHE A 258 -7.29 -10.17 -11.64
C PHE A 258 -7.32 -11.51 -10.90
N VAL A 259 -8.51 -11.92 -10.43
CA VAL A 259 -8.72 -13.20 -9.75
C VAL A 259 -8.91 -14.37 -10.72
N ASN A 260 -9.73 -14.21 -11.75
CA ASN A 260 -10.17 -15.32 -12.62
C ASN A 260 -9.33 -15.48 -13.91
N GLU A 261 -8.62 -14.43 -14.34
CA GLU A 261 -7.78 -14.41 -15.53
C GLU A 261 -6.34 -13.92 -15.21
N PRO A 262 -5.68 -14.48 -14.18
CA PRO A 262 -4.39 -13.99 -13.72
C PRO A 262 -3.34 -13.95 -14.84
N ASP A 263 -3.31 -14.95 -15.72
CA ASP A 263 -2.38 -15.03 -16.84
C ASP A 263 -2.53 -13.88 -17.84
N LEU A 264 -3.72 -13.27 -17.94
CA LEU A 264 -3.99 -12.17 -18.85
C LEU A 264 -3.59 -10.82 -18.27
N ILE A 265 -3.70 -10.65 -16.96
CA ILE A 265 -3.33 -9.41 -16.25
C ILE A 265 -1.87 -9.41 -15.82
N ASN A 266 -1.34 -10.59 -15.48
CA ASN A 266 -0.05 -10.77 -14.85
C ASN A 266 0.88 -11.67 -15.66
N LYS A 267 0.81 -11.65 -17.00
CA LYS A 267 1.72 -12.34 -17.92
C LYS A 267 3.14 -12.40 -17.33
N ARG A 268 3.53 -13.57 -16.82
CA ARG A 268 4.89 -13.96 -16.33
C ARG A 268 5.33 -13.51 -14.92
N GLY A 269 4.61 -13.87 -13.86
CA GLY A 269 5.14 -13.81 -12.48
C GLY A 269 4.74 -15.02 -11.63
N VAL A 270 5.57 -15.36 -10.65
CA VAL A 270 5.28 -16.37 -9.61
C VAL A 270 4.12 -15.84 -8.77
N GLN A 271 2.90 -16.25 -9.07
CA GLN A 271 1.75 -16.01 -8.19
C GLN A 271 1.54 -17.24 -7.32
N LEU A 272 0.73 -17.09 -6.27
CA LEU A 272 0.14 -18.20 -5.51
C LEU A 272 -0.89 -19.00 -6.33
N GLN A 273 -0.61 -19.22 -7.62
CA GLN A 273 -1.55 -19.80 -8.58
C GLN A 273 -1.14 -21.22 -8.99
N PRO A 274 -2.13 -22.12 -9.19
CA PRO A 274 -3.56 -21.89 -8.99
C PRO A 274 -3.92 -21.69 -7.50
N TYR A 275 -4.78 -20.71 -7.20
CA TYR A 275 -5.32 -20.54 -5.85
C TYR A 275 -6.06 -21.82 -5.44
N PRO A 276 -5.97 -22.26 -4.17
CA PRO A 276 -6.90 -23.25 -3.64
C PRO A 276 -8.36 -22.85 -3.91
N GLU A 277 -9.24 -23.80 -4.20
CA GLU A 277 -10.64 -23.55 -4.59
C GLU A 277 -11.38 -22.67 -3.56
N TRP A 278 -11.12 -22.91 -2.27
CA TRP A 278 -11.70 -22.12 -1.18
C TRP A 278 -11.28 -20.64 -1.25
N LEU A 279 -10.01 -20.36 -1.56
CA LEU A 279 -9.48 -19.00 -1.65
C LEU A 279 -10.04 -18.30 -2.89
N HIS A 280 -10.13 -19.02 -4.00
CA HIS A 280 -10.73 -18.51 -5.23
C HIS A 280 -12.22 -18.16 -5.03
N SER A 281 -12.97 -19.01 -4.33
CA SER A 281 -14.36 -18.73 -3.96
C SER A 281 -14.44 -17.50 -3.05
N LEU A 282 -13.59 -17.43 -2.02
CA LEU A 282 -13.56 -16.32 -1.07
C LEU A 282 -13.30 -14.97 -1.75
N LEU A 283 -12.32 -14.91 -2.65
CA LEU A 283 -12.00 -13.73 -3.44
C LEU A 283 -13.20 -13.23 -4.25
N ASN A 284 -13.88 -14.12 -4.98
CA ASN A 284 -15.04 -13.76 -5.78
C ASN A 284 -16.24 -13.34 -4.91
N THR A 285 -16.41 -13.94 -3.72
CA THR A 285 -17.39 -13.50 -2.73
C THR A 285 -17.09 -12.07 -2.27
N CYS A 286 -15.87 -11.76 -1.83
CA CYS A 286 -15.50 -10.41 -1.38
C CYS A 286 -15.63 -9.36 -2.50
N ILE A 287 -15.32 -9.70 -3.76
CA ILE A 287 -15.53 -8.78 -4.90
C ILE A 287 -17.02 -8.50 -5.13
N THR A 288 -17.87 -9.53 -5.03
CA THR A 288 -19.33 -9.37 -5.18
C THR A 288 -19.88 -8.51 -4.07
N GLU A 289 -19.45 -8.78 -2.84
CA GLU A 289 -19.76 -7.96 -1.68
C GLU A 289 -19.35 -6.51 -1.95
N LEU A 290 -18.09 -6.22 -2.31
CA LEU A 290 -17.61 -4.84 -2.58
C LEU A 290 -18.52 -4.07 -3.56
N ASP A 291 -18.95 -4.72 -4.64
CA ASP A 291 -19.88 -4.14 -5.61
C ASP A 291 -21.26 -3.82 -5.00
N GLU A 292 -21.82 -4.76 -4.23
CA GLU A 292 -23.11 -4.58 -3.54
C GLU A 292 -23.07 -3.46 -2.49
N GLY A 293 -22.02 -3.40 -1.66
CA GLY A 293 -21.85 -2.39 -0.62
C GLY A 293 -21.78 -0.99 -1.22
N PHE A 294 -21.00 -0.82 -2.29
CA PHE A 294 -20.86 0.46 -2.96
C PHE A 294 -22.17 0.94 -3.59
N LYS A 295 -22.93 0.05 -4.25
CA LYS A 295 -24.26 0.37 -4.81
C LYS A 295 -25.23 0.85 -3.72
N LYS A 296 -25.28 0.17 -2.57
CA LYS A 296 -26.12 0.56 -1.43
C LYS A 296 -25.72 1.93 -0.86
N SER A 297 -24.42 2.22 -0.77
CA SER A 297 -23.94 3.54 -0.33
C SER A 297 -24.47 4.65 -1.23
N GLN A 298 -24.37 4.47 -2.55
CA GLN A 298 -24.86 5.46 -3.53
C GLN A 298 -26.37 5.63 -3.49
N GLU A 299 -27.13 4.55 -3.27
CA GLU A 299 -28.58 4.60 -3.11
C GLU A 299 -28.98 5.41 -1.86
N ASN A 300 -28.29 5.19 -0.73
CA ASN A 300 -28.53 5.92 0.50
C ASN A 300 -28.20 7.42 0.36
N GLU A 301 -27.07 7.77 -0.26
CA GLU A 301 -26.69 9.16 -0.53
C GLU A 301 -27.72 9.87 -1.41
N ARG A 302 -28.22 9.20 -2.46
CA ARG A 302 -29.28 9.74 -3.33
C ARG A 302 -30.59 9.92 -2.58
N ALA A 303 -30.95 8.97 -1.72
CA ALA A 303 -32.16 9.08 -0.91
C ALA A 303 -32.10 10.25 0.08
N LEU A 304 -30.93 10.53 0.66
CA LEU A 304 -30.73 11.68 1.53
C LEU A 304 -30.83 13.01 0.76
N ALA A 305 -30.21 13.10 -0.42
CA ALA A 305 -30.23 14.31 -1.25
C ALA A 305 -31.61 14.67 -1.83
N VAL A 306 -32.56 13.72 -1.88
CA VAL A 306 -33.94 13.97 -2.32
C VAL A 306 -34.82 14.47 -1.16
N ASN A 307 -34.38 14.30 0.08
CA ASN A 307 -35.11 14.70 1.29
C ASN A 307 -34.62 16.03 1.90
N GLU A 308 -33.62 16.68 1.28
CA GLU A 308 -33.16 18.05 1.59
C GLU A 308 -33.74 19.08 0.61
#